data_AF-A0A7I8II56-F1
#
_entry.id   AF-A0A7I8II56-F1
#
_cell.length_a   1.000
_cell.length_b   1.000
_cell.length_c   1.000
_cell.angle_alpha   90.00
_cell.angle_beta   90.00
_cell.angle_gamma   90.00
#
_symmetry.space_group_name_H-M   'P 1'
#
loop_
_entity.id
_entity.type
_entity.pdbx_description
1 polymer ?
#
loop_
_entity_poly.entity_id
_entity_poly.type
_entity_poly.pdbx_seq_one_letter_code
_entity_poly.pdbx_strand_id
1 'polypeptide(L)'
;MSRGGTLVEEEEEVEMLVTLSGDGAIVRRSGRFLRPRATSLYEAAAELLLEWPPKVLFRGWRLPQAKWGQWVEKLKPIYRNLWKKARIYDAIMASVCGIRRDSAAIFALLECWCPETSTFVLPWGEVTLTLEDVTVLGGSPFRGEEILGKMVEEHKGFRRRSAKKAFHYDWMNFYMAGATGGAAGDQAEHLAFLSLWLSRYVFPSRPYDTVARRVFPIAVRLAQGRKVALAPAVLAAIYRDLRELKQHAVLQLWVWERFISLRPEQRPHFLHWDEPRAARWHCLDQKSKLTLVRSVLESPDEFQWRPYTTNLDDWGHPSFYKDGGEWAVVGSGPAMDDGDGISLFARFLRPCELVGLDCIEPYSPQRVAMQFGLDQDLPGRLPTYDGGAMEELEVYAPPRLLESDVTRRFYDWQRHCAVARSEAWRSALFQQKRLWQMKQEELFDVNR
;
A
#
# COMPACT_ATOMS: atom_id res chain seq x y z
N MET A 1 12.01 -4.92 35.73
CA MET A 1 10.71 -4.42 35.21
C MET A 1 11.03 -3.60 33.97
N SER A 2 11.00 -4.21 32.79
CA SER A 2 11.08 -3.44 31.54
C SER A 2 9.79 -2.64 31.43
N ARG A 3 9.88 -1.30 31.34
CA ARG A 3 8.72 -0.48 31.02
C ARG A 3 8.30 -0.86 29.60
N GLY A 4 7.09 -1.39 29.42
CA GLY A 4 6.51 -1.58 28.09
C GLY A 4 6.52 -0.27 27.30
N GLY A 5 6.61 -0.38 25.98
CA GLY A 5 6.57 0.78 25.10
C GLY A 5 5.13 1.25 24.87
N THR A 6 4.90 2.55 24.71
CA THR A 6 3.60 3.10 24.30
C THR A 6 3.70 3.63 22.88
N LEU A 7 2.86 3.14 21.96
CA LEU A 7 2.82 3.56 20.55
C LEU A 7 2.01 4.84 20.37
N VAL A 8 0.88 4.96 21.07
CA VAL A 8 -0.02 6.12 21.00
C VAL A 8 0.00 6.86 22.33
N GLU A 9 0.36 8.13 22.30
CA GLU A 9 0.27 9.02 23.45
C GLU A 9 -1.10 9.68 23.52
N GLU A 10 -1.67 9.73 24.73
CA GLU A 10 -2.67 10.71 25.07
C GLU A 10 -1.99 11.89 25.75
N GLU A 11 -2.28 13.10 25.29
CA GLU A 11 -1.99 14.30 26.08
C GLU A 11 -3.32 14.84 26.64
N GLU A 12 -3.58 14.46 27.89
CA GLU A 12 -4.68 15.00 28.70
C GLU A 12 -4.29 16.39 29.22
N GLU A 13 -4.33 17.39 28.34
CA GLU A 13 -4.44 18.82 28.69
C GLU A 13 -4.64 19.63 27.39
N VAL A 14 -5.89 19.78 26.97
CA VAL A 14 -6.40 20.78 26.00
C VAL A 14 -5.38 21.20 24.92
N GLU A 15 -4.99 20.28 24.04
CA GLU A 15 -4.24 20.66 22.86
C GLU A 15 -5.09 21.62 21.99
N MET A 16 -4.46 22.66 21.46
CA MET A 16 -5.08 23.51 20.43
C MET A 16 -4.99 22.77 19.10
N LEU A 17 -6.02 21.98 18.83
CA LEU A 17 -6.19 21.29 17.57
C LEU A 17 -6.81 22.24 16.54
N VAL A 18 -6.39 22.09 15.29
CA VAL A 18 -6.89 22.87 14.16
C VAL A 18 -7.53 21.91 13.17
N THR A 19 -8.77 22.17 12.79
CA THR A 19 -9.43 21.41 11.71
C THR A 19 -8.76 21.78 10.38
N LEU A 20 -8.34 20.79 9.59
CA LEU A 20 -7.81 21.04 8.24
C LEU A 20 -8.91 21.44 7.26
N SER A 21 -10.13 20.96 7.50
CA SER A 21 -11.34 21.32 6.77
C SER A 21 -11.97 22.61 7.35
N GLY A 22 -12.53 23.46 6.47
CA GLY A 22 -13.18 24.72 6.84
C GLY A 22 -12.23 25.88 7.20
N ASP A 23 -12.69 26.80 8.05
CA ASP A 23 -12.00 28.07 8.39
C ASP A 23 -10.78 27.89 9.34
N GLY A 24 -10.31 26.67 9.57
CA GLY A 24 -9.24 26.38 10.53
C GLY A 24 -9.68 26.59 11.99
N ALA A 25 -10.88 26.11 12.32
CA ALA A 25 -11.46 26.28 13.64
C ALA A 25 -10.58 25.61 14.70
N ILE A 26 -10.38 26.32 15.82
CA ILE A 26 -9.59 25.80 16.94
C ILE A 26 -10.52 25.00 17.85
N VAL A 27 -10.20 23.73 18.04
CA VAL A 27 -10.90 22.81 18.94
C VAL A 27 -9.99 22.50 20.13
N ARG A 28 -10.61 22.41 21.31
CA ARG A 28 -9.95 22.14 22.58
C ARG A 28 -10.42 20.77 23.10
N ARG A 29 -9.61 19.74 22.90
CA ARG A 29 -9.86 18.37 23.39
C ARG A 29 -8.55 17.63 23.64
N SER A 30 -8.60 16.48 24.32
CA SER A 30 -7.46 15.56 24.40
C SER A 30 -7.12 15.05 23.00
N GLY A 31 -5.84 15.15 22.64
CA GLY A 31 -5.31 14.66 21.37
C GLY A 31 -4.73 13.25 21.52
N ARG A 32 -4.78 12.47 20.43
CA ARG A 32 -4.21 11.10 20.36
C ARG A 32 -3.13 11.05 19.29
N PHE A 33 -1.87 10.93 19.68
CA PHE A 33 -0.75 11.09 18.75
C PHE A 33 0.08 9.82 18.61
N LEU A 34 0.51 9.55 17.38
CA LEU A 34 1.41 8.42 17.11
C LEU A 34 2.87 8.83 17.36
N ARG A 35 3.63 8.00 18.06
CA ARG A 35 5.08 8.19 18.26
C ARG A 35 5.90 7.66 17.07
N PRO A 36 7.10 8.22 16.81
CA PRO A 36 7.73 9.35 17.51
C PRO A 36 7.22 10.72 17.04
N ARG A 37 7.20 11.70 17.95
CA ARG A 37 6.90 13.12 17.68
C ARG A 37 8.19 13.93 17.69
N ALA A 38 8.28 14.94 16.83
CA ALA A 38 9.41 15.86 16.89
C ALA A 38 9.30 16.73 18.16
N THR A 39 10.46 17.00 18.74
CA THR A 39 10.58 17.90 19.89
C THR A 39 10.72 19.36 19.46
N SER A 40 11.08 19.62 18.19
CA SER A 40 11.26 20.96 17.63
C SER A 40 10.95 21.04 16.13
N LEU A 41 10.72 22.25 15.62
CA LEU A 41 10.50 22.51 14.18
C LEU A 41 11.74 22.19 13.32
N TYR A 42 12.94 22.37 13.87
CA TYR A 42 14.20 22.09 13.16
C TYR A 42 14.34 20.59 12.86
N GLU A 43 13.97 19.75 13.83
CA GLU A 43 13.98 18.29 13.68
C GLU A 43 13.05 17.84 12.54
N ALA A 44 11.85 18.43 12.45
CA ALA A 44 10.87 18.12 11.40
C ALA A 44 11.26 18.65 10.00
N ALA A 45 11.99 19.77 9.93
CA ALA A 45 12.33 20.44 8.66
C ALA A 45 13.55 19.83 7.94
N ALA A 46 14.47 19.18 8.65
CA ALA A 46 15.72 18.66 8.10
C ALA A 46 15.54 17.53 7.03
N GLU A 47 14.32 17.00 6.88
CA GLU A 47 14.03 15.82 6.05
C GLU A 47 13.32 16.15 4.73
N LEU A 48 13.02 17.43 4.44
CA LEU A 48 12.23 17.84 3.27
C LEU A 48 13.07 18.31 2.06
N LEU A 49 14.37 18.02 2.03
CA LEU A 49 15.22 18.33 0.88
C LEU A 49 14.99 17.26 -0.21
N LEU A 50 14.14 17.57 -1.19
CA LEU A 50 13.87 16.69 -2.34
C LEU A 50 15.08 16.64 -3.27
N GLU A 51 15.74 15.48 -3.38
CA GLU A 51 16.59 15.16 -4.53
C GLU A 51 15.89 14.14 -5.43
N TRP A 52 15.55 14.56 -6.66
CA TRP A 52 14.84 13.69 -7.60
C TRP A 52 15.78 12.71 -8.31
N PRO A 53 15.37 11.44 -8.48
CA PRO A 53 16.18 10.48 -9.21
C PRO A 53 16.16 10.75 -10.73
N PRO A 54 17.29 10.51 -11.42
CA PRO A 54 17.46 10.89 -12.83
C PRO A 54 16.70 10.01 -13.84
N LYS A 55 15.99 8.95 -13.42
CA LYS A 55 15.36 7.97 -14.32
C LYS A 55 13.90 7.71 -13.97
N VAL A 56 13.01 8.10 -14.87
CA VAL A 56 11.55 7.83 -14.84
C VAL A 56 11.24 6.58 -15.68
N LEU A 57 10.57 5.57 -15.10
CA LEU A 57 10.28 4.30 -15.78
C LEU A 57 8.78 3.98 -15.82
N PHE A 58 8.15 4.12 -16.99
CA PHE A 58 6.71 3.89 -17.17
C PHE A 58 6.33 2.43 -17.51
N ARG A 59 6.72 1.44 -16.68
CA ARG A 59 6.31 0.04 -16.91
C ARG A 59 6.03 -0.69 -15.59
N GLY A 60 4.86 -1.34 -15.49
CA GLY A 60 4.50 -2.18 -14.34
C GLY A 60 3.03 -2.57 -14.30
N TRP A 61 2.13 -1.63 -14.60
CA TRP A 61 0.68 -1.89 -14.62
C TRP A 61 0.25 -2.68 -15.84
N ARG A 62 -0.43 -3.82 -15.63
CA ARG A 62 -1.06 -4.59 -16.70
C ARG A 62 -2.48 -4.97 -16.32
N LEU A 63 -3.39 -4.86 -17.28
CA LEU A 63 -4.72 -5.43 -17.13
C LEU A 63 -4.65 -6.97 -17.05
N PRO A 64 -5.61 -7.61 -16.34
CA PRO A 64 -5.72 -9.05 -16.32
C PRO A 64 -5.83 -9.62 -17.73
N GLN A 65 -5.17 -10.74 -18.00
CA GLN A 65 -5.32 -11.45 -19.27
C GLN A 65 -6.64 -12.23 -19.26
N ALA A 66 -7.34 -12.35 -20.39
CA ALA A 66 -8.58 -13.12 -20.46
C ALA A 66 -8.41 -14.57 -19.97
N LYS A 67 -7.30 -15.23 -20.37
CA LYS A 67 -6.96 -16.59 -19.90
C LYS A 67 -6.61 -16.66 -18.41
N TRP A 68 -6.17 -15.56 -17.80
CA TRP A 68 -5.91 -15.51 -16.35
C TRP A 68 -7.20 -15.72 -15.56
N GLY A 69 -8.27 -14.99 -15.90
CA GLY A 69 -9.58 -15.17 -15.26
C GLY A 69 -10.10 -16.60 -15.41
N GLN A 70 -9.97 -17.20 -16.59
CA GLN A 70 -10.34 -18.60 -16.82
C GLN A 70 -9.52 -19.58 -15.95
N TRP A 71 -8.22 -19.31 -15.75
CA TRP A 71 -7.38 -20.15 -14.91
C TRP A 71 -7.76 -20.05 -13.43
N VAL A 72 -8.09 -18.84 -12.95
CA VAL A 72 -8.60 -18.62 -11.60
C VAL A 72 -9.90 -19.39 -11.38
N GLU A 73 -10.87 -19.27 -12.30
CA GLU A 73 -12.16 -19.99 -12.20
C GLU A 73 -11.98 -21.52 -12.22
N LYS A 74 -11.03 -22.04 -13.01
CA LYS A 74 -10.69 -23.48 -13.01
C LYS A 74 -10.16 -23.94 -11.65
N LEU A 75 -9.25 -23.18 -11.02
CA LEU A 75 -8.54 -23.61 -9.81
C LEU A 75 -9.27 -23.25 -8.52
N LYS A 76 -10.12 -22.22 -8.53
CA LYS A 76 -10.90 -21.73 -7.39
C LYS A 76 -11.67 -22.85 -6.66
N PRO A 77 -12.50 -23.69 -7.32
CA PRO A 77 -13.26 -24.73 -6.60
C PRO A 77 -12.36 -25.76 -5.91
N ILE A 78 -11.13 -25.96 -6.38
CA ILE A 78 -10.18 -26.95 -5.85
C ILE A 78 -9.38 -26.36 -4.68
N TYR A 79 -8.83 -25.15 -4.87
CA TYR A 79 -7.83 -24.58 -3.97
C TYR A 79 -8.35 -23.43 -3.08
N ARG A 80 -9.63 -23.06 -3.16
CA ARG A 80 -10.22 -21.96 -2.36
C ARG A 80 -9.89 -22.05 -0.87
N ASN A 81 -10.10 -23.21 -0.25
CA ASN A 81 -9.85 -23.38 1.19
C ASN A 81 -8.36 -23.25 1.53
N LEU A 82 -7.49 -23.73 0.63
CA LEU A 82 -6.05 -23.59 0.78
C LEU A 82 -5.61 -22.13 0.65
N TRP A 83 -6.13 -21.39 -0.33
CA TRP A 83 -5.84 -19.96 -0.51
C TRP A 83 -6.36 -19.13 0.67
N LYS A 84 -7.50 -19.49 1.25
CA LYS A 84 -8.02 -18.88 2.48
C LYS A 84 -7.13 -19.19 3.68
N LYS A 85 -6.68 -20.45 3.83
CA LYS A 85 -5.73 -20.85 4.88
C LYS A 85 -4.40 -20.08 4.78
N ALA A 86 -3.90 -19.90 3.56
CA ALA A 86 -2.69 -19.11 3.29
C ALA A 86 -2.93 -17.57 3.28
N ARG A 87 -4.18 -17.12 3.45
CA ARG A 87 -4.59 -15.70 3.44
C ARG A 87 -4.25 -14.95 2.13
N ILE A 88 -4.25 -15.65 1.00
CA ILE A 88 -4.00 -15.08 -0.34
C ILE A 88 -5.24 -15.09 -1.24
N TYR A 89 -6.38 -15.59 -0.75
CA TYR A 89 -7.61 -15.70 -1.52
C TYR A 89 -8.04 -14.34 -2.09
N ASP A 90 -8.16 -13.32 -1.25
CA ASP A 90 -8.59 -11.98 -1.67
C ASP A 90 -7.61 -11.35 -2.66
N ALA A 91 -6.29 -11.55 -2.48
CA ALA A 91 -5.28 -11.06 -3.42
C ALA A 91 -5.32 -11.77 -4.78
N ILE A 92 -5.65 -13.07 -4.81
CA ILE A 92 -5.87 -13.81 -6.06
C ILE A 92 -7.13 -13.27 -6.74
N MET A 93 -8.23 -13.09 -6.00
CA MET A 93 -9.47 -12.54 -6.56
C MET A 93 -9.26 -11.08 -7.02
N ALA A 94 -8.48 -10.27 -6.32
CA ALA A 94 -8.16 -8.90 -6.74
C ALA A 94 -7.37 -8.88 -8.06
N SER A 95 -6.58 -9.93 -8.35
CA SER A 95 -5.81 -10.04 -9.59
C SER A 95 -6.67 -10.27 -10.85
N VAL A 96 -7.94 -10.65 -10.70
CA VAL A 96 -8.88 -10.70 -11.83
C VAL A 96 -9.57 -9.36 -12.07
N CYS A 97 -9.41 -8.38 -11.17
CA CYS A 97 -10.04 -7.09 -11.32
C CYS A 97 -9.35 -6.23 -12.40
N GLY A 98 -10.12 -5.81 -13.41
CA GLY A 98 -9.65 -4.89 -14.45
C GLY A 98 -9.64 -3.45 -13.94
N ILE A 99 -8.59 -3.05 -13.23
CA ILE A 99 -8.42 -1.66 -12.78
C ILE A 99 -7.81 -0.84 -13.92
N ARG A 100 -8.57 0.14 -14.43
CA ARG A 100 -8.11 1.05 -15.49
C ARG A 100 -7.34 2.21 -14.89
N ARG A 101 -6.36 2.70 -15.66
CA ARG A 101 -5.46 3.77 -15.23
C ARG A 101 -6.00 5.14 -15.63
N ASP A 102 -6.25 5.97 -14.63
CA ASP A 102 -6.32 7.41 -14.81
C ASP A 102 -4.91 7.98 -14.80
N SER A 103 -4.37 8.23 -15.99
CA SER A 103 -2.97 8.65 -16.12
C SER A 103 -2.75 10.04 -15.51
N ALA A 104 -3.72 10.95 -15.62
CA ALA A 104 -3.60 12.30 -15.08
C ALA A 104 -3.56 12.29 -13.54
N ALA A 105 -4.43 11.50 -12.92
CA ALA A 105 -4.47 11.33 -11.47
C ALA A 105 -3.14 10.78 -10.93
N ILE A 106 -2.65 9.69 -11.52
CA ILE A 106 -1.41 9.05 -11.10
C ILE A 106 -0.21 9.97 -11.31
N PHE A 107 -0.15 10.71 -12.43
CA PHE A 107 0.96 11.62 -12.67
C PHE A 107 0.99 12.80 -11.71
N ALA A 108 -0.13 13.48 -11.49
CA ALA A 108 -0.17 14.60 -10.56
C ALA A 108 0.18 14.16 -9.13
N LEU A 109 -0.26 12.95 -8.73
CA LEU A 109 0.10 12.41 -7.42
C LEU A 109 1.60 12.09 -7.32
N LEU A 110 2.21 11.53 -8.38
CA LEU A 110 3.66 11.30 -8.43
C LEU A 110 4.47 12.60 -8.39
N GLU A 111 3.92 13.75 -8.83
CA GLU A 111 4.54 15.08 -8.65
C GLU A 111 4.71 15.44 -7.17
N CYS A 112 3.89 14.86 -6.29
CA CYS A 112 3.92 15.11 -4.85
C CYS A 112 4.74 14.09 -4.06
N TRP A 113 5.31 13.05 -4.69
CA TRP A 113 6.05 12.01 -3.96
C TRP A 113 7.40 12.50 -3.44
N CYS A 114 7.66 12.27 -2.16
CA CYS A 114 8.91 12.56 -1.47
C CYS A 114 9.65 11.25 -1.15
N PRO A 115 10.73 10.91 -1.88
CA PRO A 115 11.51 9.69 -1.65
C PRO A 115 12.13 9.54 -0.27
N GLU A 116 12.42 10.66 0.40
CA GLU A 116 13.07 10.72 1.70
C GLU A 116 12.11 10.27 2.82
N THR A 117 10.84 10.65 2.71
CA THR A 117 9.79 10.36 3.71
C THR A 117 8.89 9.21 3.31
N SER A 118 8.94 8.76 2.06
CA SER A 118 8.02 7.77 1.46
C SER A 118 6.55 8.20 1.56
N THR A 119 6.29 9.49 1.38
CA THR A 119 4.95 10.10 1.44
C THR A 119 4.68 10.99 0.23
N PHE A 120 3.40 11.21 -0.06
CA PHE A 120 2.92 12.29 -0.91
C PHE A 120 2.76 13.55 -0.07
N VAL A 121 3.48 14.59 -0.44
CA VAL A 121 3.51 15.88 0.25
C VAL A 121 2.52 16.83 -0.44
N LEU A 122 1.33 16.96 0.13
CA LEU A 122 0.26 17.84 -0.35
C LEU A 122 0.28 19.18 0.41
N PRO A 123 -0.41 20.23 -0.08
CA PRO A 123 -0.41 21.55 0.58
C PRO A 123 -0.90 21.50 2.03
N TRP A 124 -1.84 20.61 2.34
CA TRP A 124 -2.49 20.48 3.64
C TRP A 124 -1.88 19.39 4.54
N GLY A 125 -1.01 18.53 4.04
CA GLY A 125 -0.38 17.48 4.85
C GLY A 125 0.34 16.42 4.05
N GLU A 126 0.87 15.42 4.75
CA GLU A 126 1.45 14.22 4.15
C GLU A 126 0.45 13.08 4.16
N VAL A 127 0.43 12.30 3.09
CA VAL A 127 -0.38 11.07 2.97
C VAL A 127 0.41 10.01 2.23
N THR A 128 0.13 8.73 2.44
CA THR A 128 0.82 7.66 1.72
C THR A 128 -0.01 6.38 1.62
N LEU A 129 0.46 5.45 0.79
CA LEU A 129 0.00 4.06 0.84
C LEU A 129 0.54 3.42 2.13
N THR A 130 -0.34 2.77 2.89
CA THR A 130 -0.03 2.13 4.16
C THR A 130 -0.14 0.61 4.07
N LEU A 131 0.31 -0.08 5.13
CA LEU A 131 0.12 -1.53 5.25
C LEU A 131 -1.37 -1.91 5.28
N GLU A 132 -2.22 -1.03 5.82
CA GLU A 132 -3.67 -1.21 5.78
C GLU A 132 -4.17 -1.20 4.34
N ASP A 133 -3.76 -0.21 3.54
CA ASP A 133 -4.19 -0.08 2.14
C ASP A 133 -3.77 -1.31 1.31
N VAL A 134 -2.54 -1.81 1.49
CA VAL A 134 -2.05 -3.01 0.79
C VAL A 134 -2.79 -4.28 1.23
N THR A 135 -3.17 -4.36 2.50
CA THR A 135 -3.93 -5.49 3.04
C THR A 135 -5.37 -5.47 2.54
N VAL A 136 -6.05 -4.32 2.60
CA VAL A 136 -7.48 -4.17 2.26
C VAL A 136 -7.70 -4.13 0.75
N LEU A 137 -6.93 -3.35 0.00
CA LEU A 137 -7.10 -3.21 -1.45
C LEU A 137 -6.42 -4.33 -2.22
N GLY A 138 -5.22 -4.70 -1.80
CA GLY A 138 -4.43 -5.74 -2.45
C GLY A 138 -4.73 -7.15 -1.97
N GLY A 139 -5.47 -7.32 -0.87
CA GLY A 139 -5.75 -8.62 -0.25
C GLY A 139 -4.50 -9.33 0.28
N SER A 140 -3.38 -8.61 0.42
CA SER A 140 -2.08 -9.23 0.71
C SER A 140 -1.96 -9.56 2.20
N PRO A 141 -1.52 -10.77 2.56
CA PRO A 141 -1.35 -11.14 3.96
C PRO A 141 -0.23 -10.35 4.62
N PHE A 142 -0.55 -9.69 5.74
CA PHE A 142 0.45 -8.99 6.55
C PHE A 142 1.25 -9.93 7.46
N ARG A 143 0.62 -10.98 8.02
CA ARG A 143 1.28 -11.97 8.88
C ARG A 143 1.71 -13.22 8.10
N GLY A 144 2.78 -13.83 8.57
CA GLY A 144 3.27 -15.10 8.07
C GLY A 144 4.77 -15.20 8.22
N GLU A 145 5.32 -16.22 7.58
CA GLU A 145 6.76 -16.35 7.45
C GLU A 145 7.35 -15.19 6.64
N GLU A 146 8.57 -14.81 7.00
CA GLU A 146 9.34 -13.82 6.27
C GLU A 146 9.62 -14.27 4.84
N ILE A 147 9.59 -13.32 3.91
CA ILE A 147 9.78 -13.61 2.49
C ILE A 147 11.19 -14.15 2.20
N LEU A 148 12.22 -13.58 2.82
CA LEU A 148 13.63 -13.95 2.61
C LEU A 148 14.15 -15.06 3.56
N GLY A 149 13.34 -15.52 4.51
CA GLY A 149 13.75 -16.55 5.49
C GLY A 149 14.13 -17.88 4.81
N LYS A 150 15.10 -18.62 5.37
CA LYS A 150 15.67 -19.93 4.95
C LYS A 150 15.36 -20.39 3.49
N MET A 151 15.52 -19.50 2.50
CA MET A 151 15.41 -19.81 1.06
C MET A 151 16.57 -20.72 0.55
N VAL A 152 17.49 -21.07 1.44
CA VAL A 152 18.76 -21.75 1.18
C VAL A 152 18.58 -23.25 0.85
N GLU A 153 17.50 -23.92 1.27
CA GLU A 153 17.35 -25.38 1.08
C GLU A 153 16.39 -25.79 -0.05
N GLU A 154 15.46 -24.93 -0.49
CA GLU A 154 14.40 -25.31 -1.44
C GLU A 154 14.81 -25.18 -2.93
N HIS A 155 16.00 -24.65 -3.22
CA HIS A 155 16.52 -24.48 -4.59
C HIS A 155 17.01 -25.80 -5.25
N LYS A 156 16.98 -26.93 -4.54
CA LYS A 156 17.55 -28.21 -5.03
C LYS A 156 16.67 -28.93 -6.06
N GLY A 157 15.43 -28.49 -6.32
CA GLY A 157 14.49 -29.16 -7.25
C GLY A 157 14.44 -28.59 -8.68
N PHE A 158 14.82 -27.32 -8.89
CA PHE A 158 14.64 -26.68 -10.20
C PHE A 158 15.91 -26.85 -11.06
N ARG A 159 16.04 -28.02 -11.70
CA ARG A 159 17.15 -28.34 -12.63
C ARG A 159 17.43 -27.15 -13.56
N ARG A 160 18.70 -26.72 -13.64
CA ARG A 160 19.21 -25.82 -14.69
C ARG A 160 19.04 -26.51 -16.04
N ARG A 161 17.86 -26.40 -16.66
CA ARG A 161 17.72 -26.55 -18.11
C ARG A 161 17.97 -25.18 -18.71
N SER A 162 18.96 -25.09 -19.61
CA SER A 162 19.07 -23.98 -20.56
C SER A 162 17.73 -23.93 -21.32
N ALA A 163 16.84 -23.03 -20.93
CA ALA A 163 15.47 -23.04 -21.45
C ALA A 163 15.04 -21.61 -21.76
N LYS A 164 14.32 -21.48 -22.88
CA LYS A 164 13.64 -20.28 -23.38
C LYS A 164 13.01 -19.50 -22.22
N LYS A 165 13.10 -18.17 -22.25
CA LYS A 165 12.48 -17.27 -21.25
C LYS A 165 11.05 -17.75 -20.94
N ALA A 166 10.72 -17.90 -19.66
CA ALA A 166 9.40 -18.36 -19.20
C ALA A 166 8.37 -17.24 -19.33
N PHE A 167 8.02 -16.89 -20.57
CA PHE A 167 7.06 -15.82 -20.84
C PHE A 167 5.68 -16.16 -20.28
N HIS A 168 5.01 -15.16 -19.71
CA HIS A 168 3.73 -15.31 -19.03
C HIS A 168 2.68 -16.02 -19.88
N TYR A 169 2.59 -15.68 -21.18
CA TYR A 169 1.63 -16.27 -22.11
C TYR A 169 1.91 -17.75 -22.36
N ASP A 170 3.15 -18.10 -22.71
CA ASP A 170 3.57 -19.48 -22.99
C ASP A 170 3.46 -20.36 -21.74
N TRP A 171 3.86 -19.82 -20.59
CA TRP A 171 3.75 -20.46 -19.28
C TRP A 171 2.30 -20.84 -18.96
N MET A 172 1.39 -19.88 -19.08
CA MET A 172 -0.03 -20.09 -18.80
C MET A 172 -0.64 -21.15 -19.74
N ASN A 173 -0.40 -21.05 -21.04
CA ASN A 173 -0.93 -22.00 -22.01
C ASN A 173 -0.43 -23.43 -21.78
N PHE A 174 0.85 -23.59 -21.43
CA PHE A 174 1.44 -24.90 -21.17
C PHE A 174 0.76 -25.63 -20.00
N TYR A 175 0.58 -24.94 -18.86
CA TYR A 175 -0.01 -25.56 -17.67
C TYR A 175 -1.53 -25.68 -17.77
N MET A 176 -2.22 -24.72 -18.39
CA MET A 176 -3.68 -24.82 -18.60
C MET A 176 -4.07 -25.97 -19.54
N ALA A 177 -3.20 -26.35 -20.49
CA ALA A 177 -3.44 -27.47 -21.41
C ALA A 177 -3.36 -28.87 -20.74
N GLY A 178 -3.10 -28.95 -19.43
CA GLY A 178 -3.02 -30.23 -18.71
C GLY A 178 -1.79 -31.06 -19.07
N ALA A 179 -0.73 -30.42 -19.60
CA ALA A 179 0.46 -31.08 -20.11
C ALA A 179 1.24 -31.91 -19.06
N THR A 180 0.92 -31.75 -17.77
CA THR A 180 1.64 -32.39 -16.65
C THR A 180 0.98 -33.66 -16.11
N GLY A 181 -0.28 -33.96 -16.46
CA GLY A 181 -1.00 -35.23 -16.22
C GLY A 181 -1.06 -35.77 -14.77
N GLY A 182 -2.26 -36.10 -14.27
CA GLY A 182 -2.47 -36.76 -12.98
C GLY A 182 -2.23 -35.88 -11.75
N ALA A 183 -2.27 -36.45 -10.54
CA ALA A 183 -2.21 -35.70 -9.28
C ALA A 183 -0.91 -34.89 -9.08
N ALA A 184 0.22 -35.42 -9.54
CA ALA A 184 1.48 -34.67 -9.57
C ALA A 184 1.42 -33.49 -10.56
N GLY A 185 0.66 -33.66 -11.65
CA GLY A 185 0.39 -32.61 -12.62
C GLY A 185 -0.47 -31.49 -12.07
N ASP A 186 -1.48 -31.80 -11.24
CA ASP A 186 -2.36 -30.81 -10.61
C ASP A 186 -1.60 -29.94 -9.59
N GLN A 187 -0.71 -30.54 -8.80
CA GLN A 187 0.17 -29.81 -7.89
C GLN A 187 1.15 -28.93 -8.66
N ALA A 188 1.71 -29.43 -9.77
CA ALA A 188 2.58 -28.64 -10.63
C ALA A 188 1.84 -27.46 -11.29
N GLU A 189 0.58 -27.65 -11.69
CA GLU A 189 -0.28 -26.57 -12.21
C GLU A 189 -0.52 -25.49 -11.15
N HIS A 190 -0.84 -25.88 -9.91
CA HIS A 190 -1.06 -24.92 -8.82
C HIS A 190 0.21 -24.14 -8.45
N LEU A 191 1.36 -24.81 -8.39
CA LEU A 191 2.65 -24.15 -8.18
C LEU A 191 2.97 -23.17 -9.32
N ALA A 192 2.71 -23.57 -10.57
CA ALA A 192 2.92 -22.72 -11.72
C ALA A 192 1.98 -21.51 -11.74
N PHE A 193 0.72 -21.70 -11.33
CA PHE A 193 -0.27 -20.65 -11.16
C PHE A 193 0.20 -19.62 -10.12
N LEU A 194 0.58 -20.07 -8.91
CA LEU A 194 1.06 -19.18 -7.85
C LEU A 194 2.35 -18.45 -8.26
N SER A 195 3.25 -19.12 -8.98
CA SER A 195 4.49 -18.51 -9.47
C SER A 195 4.22 -17.39 -10.46
N LEU A 196 3.28 -17.60 -11.39
CA LEU A 196 2.87 -16.56 -12.33
C LEU A 196 2.15 -15.41 -11.61
N TRP A 197 1.23 -15.73 -10.69
CA TRP A 197 0.52 -14.73 -9.89
C TRP A 197 1.49 -13.80 -9.14
N LEU A 198 2.44 -14.39 -8.41
CA LEU A 198 3.48 -13.66 -7.70
C LEU A 198 4.31 -12.79 -8.65
N SER A 199 4.75 -13.33 -9.78
CA SER A 199 5.61 -12.59 -10.72
C SER A 199 4.89 -11.46 -11.46
N ARG A 200 3.59 -11.62 -11.70
CA ARG A 200 2.83 -10.69 -12.55
C ARG A 200 2.08 -9.63 -11.75
N TYR A 201 1.50 -9.98 -10.61
CA TYR A 201 0.57 -9.11 -9.89
C TYR A 201 1.10 -8.67 -8.52
N VAL A 202 1.90 -9.49 -7.84
CA VAL A 202 2.42 -9.18 -6.49
C VAL A 202 3.79 -8.50 -6.55
N PHE A 203 4.72 -9.06 -7.32
CA PHE A 203 6.11 -8.61 -7.43
C PHE A 203 6.56 -8.45 -8.90
N PRO A 204 5.88 -7.59 -9.68
CA PRO A 204 6.27 -7.32 -11.06
C PRO A 204 7.71 -6.80 -11.11
N SER A 205 8.56 -7.49 -11.88
CA SER A 205 9.99 -7.16 -11.96
C SER A 205 10.53 -7.38 -13.37
N ARG A 206 11.69 -6.80 -13.66
CA ARG A 206 12.31 -6.94 -14.99
C ARG A 206 12.90 -8.34 -15.19
N PRO A 207 12.65 -9.01 -16.33
CA PRO A 207 11.72 -8.62 -17.39
C PRO A 207 10.24 -8.90 -17.04
N TYR A 208 9.37 -7.89 -17.23
CA TYR A 208 7.97 -7.85 -16.73
C TYR A 208 6.99 -8.81 -17.41
N ASP A 209 7.45 -9.58 -18.37
CA ASP A 209 6.68 -10.54 -19.14
C ASP A 209 7.13 -11.99 -18.88
N THR A 210 7.99 -12.21 -17.88
CA THR A 210 8.52 -13.54 -17.53
C THR A 210 8.28 -13.90 -16.07
N VAL A 211 8.08 -15.20 -15.81
CA VAL A 211 7.97 -15.73 -14.45
C VAL A 211 9.33 -15.65 -13.75
N ALA A 212 9.39 -14.91 -12.64
CA ALA A 212 10.63 -14.61 -11.93
C ALA A 212 11.01 -15.76 -10.98
N ARG A 213 12.21 -16.33 -11.15
CA ARG A 213 12.66 -17.50 -10.35
C ARG A 213 12.64 -17.28 -8.84
N ARG A 214 12.88 -16.04 -8.40
CA ARG A 214 12.91 -15.65 -6.98
C ARG A 214 11.58 -15.87 -6.25
N VAL A 215 10.47 -15.98 -6.98
CA VAL A 215 9.15 -16.19 -6.36
C VAL A 215 8.85 -17.67 -6.10
N PHE A 216 9.63 -18.60 -6.65
CA PHE A 216 9.35 -20.04 -6.53
C PHE A 216 9.33 -20.54 -5.07
N PRO A 217 10.28 -20.17 -4.19
CA PRO A 217 10.21 -20.58 -2.77
C PRO A 217 8.97 -20.03 -2.05
N ILE A 218 8.46 -18.87 -2.48
CA ILE A 218 7.22 -18.29 -1.93
C ILE A 218 6.02 -19.08 -2.45
N ALA A 219 5.98 -19.39 -3.75
CA ALA A 219 4.93 -20.21 -4.35
C ALA A 219 4.84 -21.59 -3.70
N VAL A 220 5.98 -22.23 -3.39
CA VAL A 220 6.02 -23.53 -2.69
C VAL A 220 5.40 -23.43 -1.30
N ARG A 221 5.79 -22.42 -0.50
CA ARG A 221 5.21 -22.21 0.84
C ARG A 221 3.70 -21.95 0.79
N LEU A 222 3.26 -21.10 -0.14
CA LEU A 222 1.84 -20.81 -0.32
C LEU A 222 1.05 -22.04 -0.80
N ALA A 223 1.62 -22.88 -1.66
CA ALA A 223 1.02 -24.14 -2.09
C ALA A 223 0.88 -25.17 -0.95
N GLN A 224 1.72 -25.07 0.08
CA GLN A 224 1.59 -25.86 1.32
C GLN A 224 0.55 -25.29 2.29
N GLY A 225 -0.09 -24.16 1.95
CA GLY A 225 -1.02 -23.46 2.83
C GLY A 225 -0.33 -22.70 3.97
N ARG A 226 0.98 -22.46 3.87
CA ARG A 226 1.74 -21.65 4.83
C ARG A 226 1.47 -20.18 4.55
N LYS A 227 1.36 -19.38 5.61
CA LYS A 227 1.17 -17.93 5.52
C LYS A 227 2.52 -17.29 5.30
N VAL A 228 2.60 -16.33 4.37
CA VAL A 228 3.82 -15.55 4.09
C VAL A 228 3.44 -14.08 4.22
N ALA A 229 4.26 -13.27 4.89
CA ALA A 229 4.01 -11.84 5.08
C ALA A 229 4.25 -11.06 3.76
N LEU A 230 3.28 -11.09 2.84
CA LEU A 230 3.37 -10.41 1.54
C LEU A 230 3.19 -8.90 1.64
N ALA A 231 2.31 -8.40 2.53
CA ALA A 231 1.98 -6.97 2.56
C ALA A 231 3.18 -6.05 2.80
N PRO A 232 4.09 -6.32 3.76
CA PRO A 232 5.29 -5.49 3.95
C PRO A 232 6.18 -5.44 2.70
N ALA A 233 6.40 -6.57 2.04
CA ALA A 233 7.24 -6.60 0.84
C ALA A 233 6.58 -5.98 -0.39
N VAL A 234 5.25 -6.09 -0.51
CA VAL A 234 4.49 -5.40 -1.56
C VAL A 234 4.58 -3.89 -1.33
N LEU A 235 4.43 -3.41 -0.09
CA LEU A 235 4.56 -2.00 0.23
C LEU A 235 5.98 -1.49 -0.01
N ALA A 236 7.02 -2.24 0.39
CA ALA A 236 8.41 -1.93 0.06
C ALA A 236 8.62 -1.80 -1.46
N ALA A 237 8.12 -2.76 -2.23
CA ALA A 237 8.22 -2.73 -3.68
C ALA A 237 7.51 -1.50 -4.27
N ILE A 238 6.34 -1.12 -3.75
CA ILE A 238 5.61 0.08 -4.14
C ILE A 238 6.43 1.34 -3.82
N TYR A 239 6.97 1.50 -2.60
CA TYR A 239 7.74 2.68 -2.21
C TYR A 239 9.00 2.85 -3.09
N ARG A 240 9.75 1.77 -3.31
CA ARG A 240 10.87 1.75 -4.27
C ARG A 240 10.40 2.16 -5.67
N ASP A 241 9.29 1.60 -6.11
CA ASP A 241 8.78 1.84 -7.46
C ASP A 241 8.26 3.27 -7.63
N LEU A 242 7.66 3.88 -6.60
CA LEU A 242 7.30 5.30 -6.57
C LEU A 242 8.53 6.21 -6.58
N ARG A 243 9.61 5.83 -5.88
CA ARG A 243 10.92 6.49 -5.98
C ARG A 243 11.44 6.47 -7.44
N GLU A 244 11.21 5.37 -8.17
CA GLU A 244 11.53 5.28 -9.60
C GLU A 244 10.40 5.78 -10.55
N LEU A 245 9.35 6.39 -9.99
CA LEU A 245 8.17 6.93 -10.67
C LEU A 245 7.44 5.91 -11.55
N LYS A 246 7.39 4.67 -11.08
CA LYS A 246 6.61 3.57 -11.65
C LYS A 246 5.18 3.58 -11.10
N GLN A 247 4.31 2.82 -11.77
CA GLN A 247 2.87 2.83 -11.53
C GLN A 247 2.36 1.47 -11.04
N HIS A 248 1.44 1.48 -10.09
CA HIS A 248 0.81 0.29 -9.51
C HIS A 248 -0.71 0.39 -9.55
N ALA A 249 -1.39 -0.74 -9.77
CA ALA A 249 -2.85 -0.79 -9.72
C ALA A 249 -3.39 -0.47 -8.31
N VAL A 250 -2.67 -0.85 -7.25
CA VAL A 250 -3.02 -0.53 -5.86
C VAL A 250 -3.02 0.99 -5.63
N LEU A 251 -2.11 1.74 -6.28
CA LEU A 251 -2.08 3.20 -6.18
C LEU A 251 -3.34 3.84 -6.77
N GLN A 252 -3.87 3.31 -7.88
CA GLN A 252 -5.13 3.80 -8.43
C GLN A 252 -6.33 3.49 -7.56
N LEU A 253 -6.40 2.27 -7.01
CA LEU A 253 -7.44 1.91 -6.05
C LEU A 253 -7.39 2.85 -4.83
N TRP A 254 -6.19 3.15 -4.35
CA TRP A 254 -5.98 4.10 -3.25
C TRP A 254 -6.46 5.51 -3.61
N VAL A 255 -6.16 5.99 -4.83
CA VAL A 255 -6.70 7.28 -5.32
C VAL A 255 -8.22 7.27 -5.32
N TRP A 256 -8.87 6.23 -5.83
CA TRP A 256 -10.33 6.17 -5.90
C TRP A 256 -11.01 5.98 -4.55
N GLU A 257 -10.39 5.27 -3.62
CA GLU A 257 -10.91 5.15 -2.26
C GLU A 257 -10.79 6.47 -1.50
N ARG A 258 -9.73 7.25 -1.73
CA ARG A 258 -9.42 8.43 -0.91
C ARG A 258 -9.79 9.78 -1.53
N PHE A 259 -9.75 9.97 -2.84
CA PHE A 259 -10.11 11.25 -3.47
C PHE A 259 -11.51 11.16 -4.10
N ILE A 260 -12.49 11.80 -3.47
CA ILE A 260 -13.91 11.63 -3.81
C ILE A 260 -14.18 12.07 -5.25
N SER A 261 -13.74 13.28 -5.63
CA SER A 261 -13.94 13.81 -6.98
C SER A 261 -13.11 13.13 -8.08
N LEU A 262 -12.15 12.25 -7.74
CA LEU A 262 -11.37 11.47 -8.71
C LEU A 262 -11.92 10.07 -8.95
N ARG A 263 -13.02 9.71 -8.28
CA ARG A 263 -13.71 8.44 -8.50
C ARG A 263 -14.29 8.38 -9.91
N PRO A 264 -14.41 7.19 -10.51
CA PRO A 264 -15.20 7.00 -11.71
C PRO A 264 -16.65 7.48 -11.49
N GLU A 265 -17.20 8.17 -12.48
CA GLU A 265 -18.61 8.62 -12.45
C GLU A 265 -19.60 7.45 -12.42
N GLN A 266 -19.19 6.28 -12.91
CA GLN A 266 -20.03 5.09 -12.86
C GLN A 266 -20.18 4.60 -11.43
N ARG A 267 -21.39 4.12 -11.09
CA ARG A 267 -21.67 3.60 -9.76
C ARG A 267 -20.71 2.45 -9.42
N PRO A 268 -20.03 2.49 -8.26
CA PRO A 268 -19.19 1.39 -7.80
C PRO A 268 -19.97 0.08 -7.71
N HIS A 269 -19.28 -1.04 -7.95
CA HIS A 269 -19.87 -2.36 -7.83
C HIS A 269 -20.30 -2.62 -6.38
N PHE A 270 -21.50 -3.18 -6.22
CA PHE A 270 -21.95 -3.71 -4.94
C PHE A 270 -21.13 -4.96 -4.62
N LEU A 271 -20.47 -5.00 -3.48
CA LEU A 271 -19.61 -6.13 -3.14
C LEU A 271 -20.47 -7.31 -2.66
N HIS A 272 -20.28 -8.47 -3.27
CA HIS A 272 -20.86 -9.71 -2.77
C HIS A 272 -19.97 -10.37 -1.72
N TRP A 273 -20.56 -11.25 -0.92
CA TRP A 273 -19.80 -12.12 -0.02
C TRP A 273 -18.74 -12.89 -0.82
N ASP A 274 -17.50 -12.92 -0.31
CA ASP A 274 -16.34 -13.57 -0.95
C ASP A 274 -15.66 -12.77 -2.09
N GLU A 275 -16.02 -11.50 -2.27
CA GLU A 275 -15.33 -10.58 -3.18
C GLU A 275 -14.35 -9.63 -2.46
N PRO A 276 -13.18 -9.34 -3.06
CA PRO A 276 -12.21 -8.42 -2.49
C PRO A 276 -12.67 -6.96 -2.65
N ARG A 277 -12.17 -6.06 -1.78
CA ARG A 277 -12.48 -4.62 -1.86
C ARG A 277 -12.20 -4.02 -3.25
N ALA A 278 -11.16 -4.50 -3.93
CA ALA A 278 -10.81 -4.08 -5.29
C ALA A 278 -11.93 -4.31 -6.33
N ALA A 279 -12.81 -5.30 -6.12
CA ALA A 279 -13.92 -5.59 -7.02
C ALA A 279 -14.92 -4.44 -7.13
N ARG A 280 -15.00 -3.57 -6.11
CA ARG A 280 -15.78 -2.34 -6.09
C ARG A 280 -15.51 -1.46 -7.31
N TRP A 281 -14.28 -1.48 -7.81
CA TRP A 281 -13.81 -0.65 -8.91
C TRP A 281 -13.55 -1.43 -10.20
N HIS A 282 -14.07 -2.66 -10.29
CA HIS A 282 -13.85 -3.55 -11.41
C HIS A 282 -14.35 -2.96 -12.74
N CYS A 283 -13.47 -2.86 -13.73
CA CYS A 283 -13.77 -2.41 -15.09
C CYS A 283 -14.37 -0.99 -15.20
N LEU A 284 -14.30 -0.20 -14.14
CA LEU A 284 -14.66 1.22 -14.18
C LEU A 284 -13.57 2.03 -14.86
N ASP A 285 -13.95 3.15 -15.46
CA ASP A 285 -13.04 4.01 -16.23
C ASP A 285 -13.23 5.47 -15.84
N GLN A 286 -12.12 6.14 -15.57
CA GLN A 286 -12.06 7.56 -15.27
C GLN A 286 -10.90 8.19 -16.04
N LYS A 287 -11.19 9.30 -16.72
CA LYS A 287 -10.19 10.10 -17.45
C LYS A 287 -10.26 11.53 -16.97
N SER A 288 -9.62 11.79 -15.82
CA SER A 288 -9.63 13.12 -15.23
C SER A 288 -8.79 14.10 -16.04
N LYS A 289 -9.23 15.36 -16.10
CA LYS A 289 -8.41 16.45 -16.62
C LYS A 289 -7.35 16.81 -15.58
N LEU A 290 -6.10 17.03 -16.00
CA LEU A 290 -5.00 17.36 -15.08
C LEU A 290 -5.30 18.60 -14.21
N THR A 291 -6.02 19.58 -14.74
CA THR A 291 -6.44 20.78 -13.98
C THR A 291 -7.38 20.44 -12.83
N LEU A 292 -8.34 19.54 -13.05
CA LEU A 292 -9.24 19.05 -12.01
C LEU A 292 -8.47 18.24 -10.96
N VAL A 293 -7.56 17.37 -11.40
CA VAL A 293 -6.75 16.57 -10.47
C VAL A 293 -5.96 17.48 -9.53
N ARG A 294 -5.30 18.50 -10.06
CA ARG A 294 -4.52 19.43 -9.23
C ARG A 294 -5.39 20.20 -8.24
N SER A 295 -6.55 20.70 -8.66
CA SER A 295 -7.46 21.38 -7.71
C SER A 295 -7.97 20.44 -6.62
N VAL A 296 -8.18 19.16 -6.95
CA VAL A 296 -8.57 18.14 -5.95
C VAL A 296 -7.44 17.86 -4.97
N LEU A 297 -6.20 17.73 -5.43
CA LEU A 297 -5.02 17.51 -4.57
C LEU A 297 -4.74 18.71 -3.63
N GLU A 298 -5.14 19.91 -4.02
CA GLU A 298 -5.00 21.12 -3.21
C GLU A 298 -6.04 21.23 -2.09
N SER A 299 -7.13 20.45 -2.14
CA SER A 299 -8.23 20.52 -1.18
C SER A 299 -8.19 19.36 -0.16
N PRO A 300 -8.11 19.63 1.16
CA PRO A 300 -8.20 18.58 2.18
C PRO A 300 -9.61 17.96 2.25
N ASP A 301 -10.66 18.70 1.89
CA ASP A 301 -12.06 18.24 1.97
C ASP A 301 -12.37 17.11 0.96
N GLU A 302 -11.56 16.99 -0.09
CA GLU A 302 -11.69 15.92 -1.08
C GLU A 302 -11.09 14.59 -0.62
N PHE A 303 -10.32 14.60 0.48
CA PHE A 303 -9.58 13.45 0.96
C PHE A 303 -10.33 12.69 2.07
N GLN A 304 -10.72 11.46 1.77
CA GLN A 304 -11.26 10.52 2.73
C GLN A 304 -10.13 9.85 3.53
N TRP A 305 -9.95 10.30 4.77
CA TRP A 305 -8.89 9.83 5.67
C TRP A 305 -9.00 8.34 6.02
N ARG A 306 -10.21 7.85 6.24
CA ARG A 306 -10.47 6.46 6.66
C ARG A 306 -11.54 5.80 5.79
N PRO A 307 -11.24 5.45 4.52
CA PRO A 307 -12.24 4.94 3.58
C PRO A 307 -12.81 3.56 3.93
N TYR A 308 -12.15 2.84 4.85
CA TYR A 308 -12.51 1.48 5.26
C TYR A 308 -13.44 1.43 6.47
N THR A 309 -13.76 2.59 7.06
CA THR A 309 -14.72 2.71 8.16
C THR A 309 -16.17 2.72 7.68
N THR A 310 -16.40 3.10 6.41
CA THR A 310 -17.74 3.20 5.85
C THR A 310 -18.32 1.80 5.66
N ASN A 311 -19.50 1.56 6.23
CA ASN A 311 -20.23 0.32 6.00
C ASN A 311 -20.57 0.20 4.52
N LEU A 312 -20.08 -0.86 3.89
CA LEU A 312 -20.62 -1.34 2.64
C LEU A 312 -21.47 -2.54 2.97
N ASP A 313 -22.66 -2.61 2.38
CA ASP A 313 -23.53 -3.76 2.51
C ASP A 313 -22.75 -5.04 2.14
N ASP A 314 -22.89 -6.09 2.94
CA ASP A 314 -22.26 -7.42 2.79
C ASP A 314 -20.71 -7.48 2.80
N TRP A 315 -20.00 -6.35 2.98
CA TRP A 315 -18.54 -6.35 3.19
C TRP A 315 -18.20 -6.21 4.69
N GLY A 316 -17.52 -7.21 5.24
CA GLY A 316 -17.00 -7.15 6.61
C GLY A 316 -15.82 -6.17 6.70
N HIS A 317 -16.01 -5.05 7.39
CA HIS A 317 -14.90 -4.15 7.72
C HIS A 317 -13.90 -4.85 8.65
N PRO A 318 -12.61 -4.45 8.62
CA PRO A 318 -11.63 -4.98 9.56
C PRO A 318 -12.13 -4.88 11.01
N SER A 319 -12.02 -5.96 11.77
CA SER A 319 -12.64 -6.11 13.10
C SER A 319 -12.16 -5.10 14.16
N PHE A 320 -11.11 -4.34 13.87
CA PHE A 320 -10.60 -3.26 14.72
C PHE A 320 -11.36 -1.93 14.58
N TYR A 321 -12.22 -1.77 13.58
CA TYR A 321 -13.09 -0.60 13.48
C TYR A 321 -14.31 -0.78 14.39
N LYS A 322 -14.26 -0.18 15.59
CA LYS A 322 -15.35 -0.22 16.57
C LYS A 322 -16.01 1.16 16.68
N ASP A 323 -17.29 1.19 17.07
CA ASP A 323 -18.00 2.45 17.25
C ASP A 323 -17.47 3.25 18.46
N GLY A 324 -16.88 2.57 19.46
CA GLY A 324 -16.14 3.18 20.56
C GLY A 324 -14.63 3.03 20.39
N GLY A 325 -13.86 3.94 20.99
CA GLY A 325 -12.41 3.85 21.07
C GLY A 325 -11.99 2.82 22.12
N GLU A 326 -10.86 2.14 21.88
CA GLU A 326 -10.39 1.05 22.74
C GLU A 326 -8.87 1.14 22.93
N TRP A 327 -8.43 0.99 24.17
CA TRP A 327 -7.03 0.77 24.52
C TRP A 327 -6.76 -0.74 24.61
N ALA A 328 -5.63 -1.17 24.07
CA ALA A 328 -5.14 -2.52 24.25
C ALA A 328 -3.63 -2.55 24.42
N VAL A 329 -3.17 -3.51 25.21
CA VAL A 329 -1.76 -3.86 25.32
C VAL A 329 -1.52 -5.06 24.43
N VAL A 330 -0.68 -4.88 23.41
CA VAL A 330 -0.33 -5.92 22.44
C VAL A 330 1.08 -6.40 22.71
N GLY A 331 1.24 -7.67 23.10
CA GLY A 331 2.55 -8.28 23.39
C GLY A 331 2.97 -9.35 22.37
N SER A 332 4.22 -9.83 22.51
CA SER A 332 4.74 -11.02 21.82
C SER A 332 4.23 -12.34 22.42
N GLY A 333 2.92 -12.46 22.68
CA GLY A 333 2.31 -13.72 23.11
C GLY A 333 2.39 -14.79 22.01
N PRO A 334 2.37 -16.10 22.36
CA PRO A 334 2.45 -17.18 21.38
C PRO A 334 1.31 -17.04 20.38
N ALA A 335 1.67 -16.76 19.12
CA ALA A 335 0.80 -16.74 17.95
C ALA A 335 -0.70 -16.55 18.26
N MET A 336 -1.06 -15.37 18.81
CA MET A 336 -2.45 -14.96 18.93
C MET A 336 -3.14 -15.13 17.57
N ASP A 337 -4.39 -15.60 17.60
CA ASP A 337 -5.21 -15.85 16.41
C ASP A 337 -5.20 -14.63 15.47
N ASP A 338 -5.27 -14.88 14.17
CA ASP A 338 -5.38 -13.82 13.15
C ASP A 338 -6.70 -13.04 13.24
N GLY A 339 -7.62 -13.47 14.11
CA GLY A 339 -8.87 -12.78 14.41
C GLY A 339 -8.73 -11.57 15.33
N ASP A 340 -7.58 -11.37 15.97
CA ASP A 340 -7.36 -10.20 16.83
C ASP A 340 -7.06 -8.94 16.00
N GLY A 341 -8.12 -8.21 15.69
CA GLY A 341 -8.07 -7.00 14.88
C GLY A 341 -7.16 -5.92 15.48
N ILE A 342 -7.16 -5.73 16.81
CA ILE A 342 -6.39 -4.65 17.43
C ILE A 342 -4.88 -4.94 17.37
N SER A 343 -4.49 -6.21 17.46
CA SER A 343 -3.11 -6.66 17.21
C SER A 343 -2.64 -6.36 15.78
N LEU A 344 -3.54 -6.44 14.79
CA LEU A 344 -3.21 -6.09 13.41
C LEU A 344 -3.06 -4.56 13.26
N PHE A 345 -3.99 -3.80 13.83
CA PHE A 345 -3.97 -2.35 13.83
C PHE A 345 -2.70 -1.77 14.47
N ALA A 346 -2.31 -2.30 15.64
CA ALA A 346 -1.06 -1.96 16.33
C ALA A 346 0.19 -2.07 15.43
N ARG A 347 0.21 -3.05 14.52
CA ARG A 347 1.33 -3.26 13.61
C ARG A 347 1.31 -2.34 12.41
N PHE A 348 0.14 -1.89 11.96
CA PHE A 348 0.04 -0.81 10.97
C PHE A 348 0.56 0.52 11.54
N LEU A 349 0.41 0.72 12.86
CA LEU A 349 0.90 1.92 13.54
C LEU A 349 2.39 1.91 13.88
N ARG A 350 3.06 0.76 13.78
CA ARG A 350 4.46 0.62 14.19
C ARG A 350 5.42 1.07 13.08
N PRO A 351 6.29 2.05 13.34
CA PRO A 351 7.37 2.37 12.42
C PRO A 351 8.35 1.19 12.29
N CYS A 352 8.78 0.87 11.07
CA CYS A 352 9.66 -0.26 10.81
C CYS A 352 10.37 -0.14 9.45
N GLU A 353 11.31 -1.07 9.21
CA GLU A 353 11.85 -1.30 7.86
C GLU A 353 10.99 -2.36 7.15
N LEU A 354 10.47 -2.01 5.96
CA LEU A 354 9.73 -2.93 5.12
C LEU A 354 10.71 -3.79 4.33
N VAL A 355 10.80 -5.06 4.66
CA VAL A 355 11.67 -6.01 3.96
C VAL A 355 10.96 -6.54 2.71
N GLY A 356 11.37 -6.02 1.55
CA GLY A 356 10.96 -6.46 0.22
C GLY A 356 11.76 -7.65 -0.31
N LEU A 357 11.46 -8.09 -1.53
CA LEU A 357 12.23 -9.14 -2.21
C LEU A 357 13.65 -8.70 -2.58
N ASP A 358 13.78 -7.43 -2.92
CA ASP A 358 14.96 -6.82 -3.54
C ASP A 358 15.14 -5.36 -3.10
N CYS A 359 14.47 -4.94 -2.03
CA CYS A 359 14.58 -3.60 -1.44
C CYS A 359 14.23 -3.64 0.04
N ILE A 360 14.71 -2.64 0.77
CA ILE A 360 14.30 -2.30 2.13
C ILE A 360 13.89 -0.83 2.07
N GLU A 361 12.69 -0.51 2.55
CA GLU A 361 12.16 0.86 2.54
C GLU A 361 11.65 1.24 3.94
N PRO A 362 11.87 2.49 4.39
CA PRO A 362 11.37 2.92 5.69
C PRO A 362 9.84 3.07 5.68
N TYR A 363 9.19 2.63 6.76
CA TYR A 363 7.78 2.82 7.01
C TYR A 363 7.58 3.71 8.23
N SER A 364 6.99 4.88 7.98
CA SER A 364 6.82 5.96 8.97
C SER A 364 5.34 6.34 9.13
N PRO A 365 4.50 5.48 9.74
CA PRO A 365 3.06 5.73 9.89
C PRO A 365 2.75 6.98 10.72
N GLN A 366 3.67 7.42 11.58
CA GLN A 366 3.52 8.62 12.41
C GLN A 366 3.45 9.91 11.59
N ARG A 367 3.90 9.90 10.33
CA ARG A 367 3.77 11.05 9.41
C ARG A 367 2.37 11.19 8.83
N VAL A 368 1.54 10.15 8.95
CA VAL A 368 0.22 10.05 8.33
C VAL A 368 -0.83 9.53 9.31
N ALA A 369 -0.70 9.91 10.58
CA ALA A 369 -1.49 9.43 11.72
C ALA A 369 -3.02 9.56 11.48
N MET A 370 -3.44 10.63 10.80
CA MET A 370 -4.85 10.86 10.44
C MET A 370 -5.44 9.78 9.54
N GLN A 371 -4.63 9.08 8.72
CA GLN A 371 -5.11 7.94 7.94
C GLN A 371 -5.57 6.76 8.81
N PHE A 372 -5.19 6.75 10.10
CA PHE A 372 -5.58 5.76 11.09
C PHE A 372 -6.60 6.27 12.10
N GLY A 373 -7.02 7.53 12.01
CA GLY A 373 -7.94 8.17 12.97
C GLY A 373 -7.26 8.75 14.20
N LEU A 374 -5.93 8.91 14.17
CA LEU A 374 -5.15 9.59 15.19
C LEU A 374 -4.87 11.04 14.77
N ASP A 375 -4.71 11.93 15.74
CA ASP A 375 -4.39 13.33 15.48
C ASP A 375 -2.94 13.45 14.95
N GLN A 376 -2.72 14.37 14.02
CA GLN A 376 -1.39 14.57 13.43
C GLN A 376 -0.62 15.64 14.18
N ASP A 377 0.65 15.32 14.44
CA ASP A 377 1.61 16.27 14.96
C ASP A 377 2.91 16.28 14.15
N LEU A 378 3.87 17.11 14.54
CA LEU A 378 5.18 17.19 13.90
C LEU A 378 5.85 15.80 13.88
N PRO A 379 6.23 15.31 12.69
CA PRO A 379 6.79 13.98 12.54
C PRO A 379 8.17 13.92 13.21
N GLY A 380 8.35 13.01 14.16
CA GLY A 380 9.64 12.76 14.80
C GLY A 380 10.56 11.85 13.98
N ARG A 381 11.87 11.94 14.24
CA ARG A 381 12.84 11.02 13.64
C ARG A 381 12.59 9.60 14.08
N LEU A 382 12.72 8.66 13.16
CA LEU A 382 12.71 7.24 13.50
C LEU A 382 13.88 6.94 14.45
N PRO A 383 13.63 6.27 15.59
CA PRO A 383 14.74 5.69 16.35
C PRO A 383 15.46 4.68 15.46
N THR A 384 16.80 4.67 15.49
CA THR A 384 17.60 3.59 14.89
C THR A 384 17.17 2.28 15.53
N TYR A 385 16.42 1.47 14.79
CA TYR A 385 15.78 0.28 15.33
C TYR A 385 16.80 -0.87 15.37
N ASP A 386 17.26 -1.26 16.56
CA ASP A 386 17.85 -2.57 16.76
C ASP A 386 16.70 -3.57 16.71
N GLY A 387 16.73 -4.54 15.80
CA GLY A 387 15.67 -5.52 15.47
C GLY A 387 15.24 -6.46 16.61
N GLY A 388 14.94 -5.93 17.79
CA GLY A 388 14.50 -6.65 18.98
C GLY A 388 13.06 -7.13 18.90
N ALA A 389 12.78 -8.15 19.70
CA ALA A 389 11.43 -8.70 19.87
C ALA A 389 10.45 -7.64 20.35
N MET A 390 9.18 -7.78 19.98
CA MET A 390 8.13 -6.84 20.35
C MET A 390 7.90 -6.87 21.87
N GLU A 391 8.36 -5.83 22.57
CA GLU A 391 7.93 -5.54 23.93
C GLU A 391 6.40 -5.32 23.95
N GLU A 392 5.78 -5.43 25.11
CA GLU A 392 4.36 -5.07 25.27
C GLU A 392 4.15 -3.62 24.83
N LEU A 393 3.28 -3.43 23.84
CA LEU A 393 2.97 -2.15 23.22
C LEU A 393 1.54 -1.71 23.56
N GLU A 394 1.41 -0.58 24.22
CA GLU A 394 0.12 0.05 24.46
C GLU A 394 -0.34 0.84 23.22
N VAL A 395 -1.54 0.52 22.74
CA VAL A 395 -2.12 1.02 21.48
C VAL A 395 -3.56 1.44 21.69
N TYR A 396 -3.94 2.56 21.08
CA TYR A 396 -5.30 3.05 21.03
C TYR A 396 -5.89 2.87 19.63
N ALA A 397 -7.04 2.21 19.53
CA ALA A 397 -7.86 2.14 18.33
C ALA A 397 -8.95 3.22 18.39
N PRO A 398 -8.92 4.24 17.51
CA PRO A 398 -9.90 5.33 17.55
C PRO A 398 -11.31 4.88 17.12
N PRO A 399 -12.38 5.51 17.66
CA PRO A 399 -13.74 5.30 17.20
C PRO A 399 -13.82 5.40 15.68
N ARG A 400 -14.58 4.51 15.05
CA ARG A 400 -14.68 4.37 13.59
C ARG A 400 -15.05 5.68 12.87
N LEU A 401 -15.88 6.52 13.48
CA LEU A 401 -16.36 7.79 12.93
C LEU A 401 -15.64 9.02 13.50
N LEU A 402 -14.58 8.84 14.27
CA LEU A 402 -13.79 9.97 14.77
C LEU A 402 -13.08 10.66 13.60
N GLU A 403 -13.27 11.98 13.50
CA GLU A 403 -12.49 12.87 12.67
C GLU A 403 -11.25 13.33 13.45
N SER A 404 -10.09 13.18 12.83
CA SER A 404 -8.81 13.58 13.40
C SER A 404 -8.49 15.02 13.06
N ASP A 405 -7.72 15.66 13.92
CA ASP A 405 -7.27 17.04 13.74
C ASP A 405 -5.74 17.10 13.71
N VAL A 406 -5.21 18.31 13.54
CA VAL A 406 -3.77 18.56 13.63
C VAL A 406 -3.44 19.48 14.77
N THR A 407 -2.25 19.34 15.35
CA THR A 407 -1.77 20.30 16.36
C THR A 407 -1.55 21.68 15.74
N ARG A 408 -1.67 22.74 16.54
CA ARG A 408 -1.38 24.10 16.07
C ARG A 408 0.04 24.23 15.51
N ARG A 409 1.02 23.58 16.15
CA ARG A 409 2.41 23.59 15.70
C ARG A 409 2.60 22.89 14.36
N PHE A 410 1.90 21.78 14.11
CA PHE A 410 1.89 21.12 12.82
C PHE A 410 1.27 22.02 11.75
N TYR A 411 0.12 22.64 12.04
CA TYR A 411 -0.56 23.56 11.13
C TYR A 411 0.35 24.72 10.70
N ASP A 412 0.99 25.39 11.67
CA ASP A 412 1.90 26.49 11.39
C ASP A 412 3.14 26.02 10.60
N TRP A 413 3.75 24.87 10.96
CA TRP A 413 4.87 24.26 10.24
C TRP A 413 4.52 23.95 8.79
N GLN A 414 3.38 23.29 8.55
CA GLN A 414 2.96 22.90 7.22
C GLN A 414 2.72 24.11 6.32
N ARG A 415 2.16 25.21 6.85
CA ARG A 415 2.03 26.46 6.09
C ARG A 415 3.38 27.08 5.73
N HIS A 416 4.33 27.11 6.66
CA HIS A 416 5.68 27.59 6.38
C HIS A 416 6.36 26.74 5.31
N CYS A 417 6.27 25.42 5.43
CA CYS A 417 6.80 24.50 4.44
C CYS A 417 6.09 24.64 3.09
N ALA A 418 4.76 24.83 3.04
CA ALA A 418 4.03 25.03 1.79
C ALA A 418 4.49 26.30 1.05
N VAL A 419 4.78 27.40 1.77
CA VAL A 419 5.34 28.61 1.16
C VAL A 419 6.74 28.35 0.59
N ALA A 420 7.65 27.77 1.39
CA ALA A 420 9.01 27.44 0.95
C ALA A 420 9.02 26.43 -0.23
N ARG A 421 8.12 25.44 -0.17
CA ARG A 421 7.90 24.48 -1.25
C ARG A 421 7.36 25.20 -2.47
N SER A 422 6.44 26.16 -2.40
CA SER A 422 5.92 26.84 -3.60
C SER A 422 7.00 27.50 -4.47
N GLU A 423 8.10 27.97 -3.87
CA GLU A 423 9.24 28.57 -4.57
C GLU A 423 10.18 27.51 -5.17
N ALA A 424 10.49 26.45 -4.41
CA ALA A 424 11.30 25.32 -4.87
C ALA A 424 10.56 24.44 -5.90
N TRP A 425 9.27 24.19 -5.67
CA TRP A 425 8.32 23.45 -6.50
C TRP A 425 8.13 24.13 -7.84
N ARG A 426 8.04 25.47 -7.92
CA ARG A 426 7.99 26.17 -9.22
C ARG A 426 9.25 25.93 -10.05
N SER A 427 10.42 25.84 -9.41
CA SER A 427 11.70 25.59 -10.09
C SER A 427 11.87 24.12 -10.50
N ALA A 428 11.51 23.18 -9.62
CA ALA A 428 11.54 21.74 -9.91
C ALA A 428 10.47 21.32 -10.93
N LEU A 429 9.23 21.83 -10.80
CA LEU A 429 8.13 21.61 -11.73
C LEU A 429 8.41 22.24 -13.10
N PHE A 430 9.21 23.31 -13.19
CA PHE A 430 9.70 23.85 -14.46
C PHE A 430 10.69 22.90 -15.16
N GLN A 431 11.67 22.35 -14.42
CA GLN A 431 12.58 21.32 -14.95
C GLN A 431 11.82 20.03 -15.34
N GLN A 432 10.82 19.65 -14.55
CA GLN A 432 9.96 18.49 -14.80
C GLN A 432 9.03 18.70 -15.99
N LYS A 433 8.41 19.87 -16.16
CA LYS A 433 7.60 20.23 -17.34
C LYS A 433 8.42 20.14 -18.62
N ARG A 434 9.71 20.51 -18.56
CA ARG A 434 10.66 20.40 -19.68
C ARG A 434 11.00 18.93 -20.00
N LEU A 435 11.36 18.12 -19.01
CA LEU A 435 11.59 16.67 -19.18
C LEU A 435 10.32 15.92 -19.63
N TRP A 436 9.16 16.39 -19.17
CA TRP A 436 7.84 15.86 -19.50
C TRP A 436 7.44 16.18 -20.94
N GLN A 437 7.64 17.42 -21.41
CA GLN A 437 7.42 17.79 -22.82
C GLN A 437 8.31 16.94 -23.74
N MET A 438 9.60 16.80 -23.41
CA MET A 438 10.53 15.98 -24.20
C MET A 438 10.12 14.50 -24.25
N LYS A 439 9.61 13.93 -23.15
CA LYS A 439 9.17 12.51 -23.13
C LYS A 439 7.78 12.27 -23.71
N GLN A 440 6.87 13.23 -23.62
CA GLN A 440 5.58 13.17 -24.32
C GLN A 440 5.83 13.18 -25.83
N GLU A 441 6.71 14.06 -26.32
CA GLU A 441 7.14 14.09 -27.72
C GLU A 441 7.73 12.74 -28.17
N GLU A 442 8.64 12.14 -27.39
CA GLU A 442 9.17 10.78 -27.67
C GLU A 442 8.11 9.67 -27.66
N LEU A 443 7.10 9.73 -26.80
CA LEU A 443 6.05 8.70 -26.70
C LEU A 443 4.99 8.82 -27.82
N PHE A 444 4.79 10.02 -28.38
CA PHE A 444 3.87 10.25 -29.49
C PHE A 444 4.53 10.11 -30.88
N ASP A 445 5.86 10.19 -30.99
CA ASP A 445 6.58 9.96 -32.25
C ASP A 445 6.80 8.47 -32.61
N VAL A 446 6.47 7.52 -31.72
CA VAL A 446 6.58 6.07 -32.00
C VAL A 446 5.42 5.53 -32.85
N ASN A 447 4.48 6.40 -33.26
CA ASN A 447 3.37 6.07 -34.16
C ASN A 447 3.45 6.79 -35.53
N ARG A 448 4.65 7.18 -35.98
CA ARG A 448 4.90 7.58 -37.37
C ARG A 448 5.72 6.56 -38.13
#